data_AF-A0A4Y2AJA7-F1
#
_entry.id   AF-A0A4Y2AJA7-F1
#
_cell.length_a   1.000
_cell.length_b   1.000
_cell.length_c   1.000
_cell.angle_alpha   90.00
_cell.angle_beta   90.00
_cell.angle_gamma   90.00
#
_symmetry.space_group_name_H-M   'P 1'
#
loop_
_entity.id
_entity.type
_entity.pdbx_description
1 polymer ?
#
loop_
_entity_poly.entity_id
_entity_poly.type
_entity_poly.pdbx_seq_one_letter_code
_entity_poly.pdbx_strand_id
1 'polypeptide(L)'
;MTITPNMLSPTALNILNKMNVQTALKSEKLVPNLCNKQNYVLHYRNFKLYISLGLKLTKIHRVMKFTQHCWLKDYINFNTEQRKHAKTAFEKDFFKLLNNAVYGKTMENLRNRVKVDIVQTKKRA
;
A
#
# COMPACT_ATOMS: atom_id res chain seq x y z
N MET A 1 12.08 1.84 0.67
CA MET A 1 13.47 1.41 0.35
C MET A 1 14.31 2.66 0.29
N THR A 2 15.46 2.67 0.97
CA THR A 2 16.36 3.82 0.90
C THR A 2 17.14 3.77 -0.41
N ILE A 3 16.96 4.79 -1.24
CA ILE A 3 17.66 4.94 -2.51
C ILE A 3 18.91 5.78 -2.26
N THR A 4 20.04 5.26 -2.73
CA THR A 4 21.35 5.90 -2.68
C THR A 4 21.79 6.34 -4.09
N PRO A 5 22.66 7.35 -4.24
CA PRO A 5 23.01 7.91 -5.55
C PRO A 5 23.60 6.91 -6.55
N ASN A 6 24.30 5.90 -6.07
CA ASN A 6 24.84 4.78 -6.86
C ASN A 6 23.77 3.86 -7.49
N MET A 7 22.51 3.98 -7.07
CA MET A 7 21.40 3.25 -7.69
C MET A 7 20.78 4.01 -8.87
N LEU A 8 21.20 5.25 -9.13
CA LEU A 8 20.67 6.06 -10.22
C LEU A 8 21.21 5.57 -11.56
N SER A 9 20.36 5.59 -12.58
CA SER A 9 20.81 5.29 -13.94
C SER A 9 21.75 6.37 -14.46
N PRO A 10 22.64 6.05 -15.42
CA PRO A 10 23.49 7.05 -16.07
C PRO A 10 22.69 8.23 -16.65
N THR A 11 21.50 7.94 -17.20
CA THR A 11 20.57 8.95 -17.71
C THR A 11 20.08 9.89 -16.61
N ALA A 12 19.72 9.36 -15.43
CA ALA A 12 19.28 10.17 -14.31
C ALA A 12 20.41 11.08 -13.78
N LEU A 13 21.64 10.56 -13.71
CA LEU A 13 22.82 11.34 -13.33
C LEU A 13 23.11 12.48 -14.32
N ASN A 14 23.01 12.21 -15.63
CA ASN A 14 23.19 13.23 -16.66
C ASN A 14 22.14 14.36 -16.57
N ILE A 15 20.89 14.03 -16.25
CA ILE A 15 19.83 15.03 -16.06
C ILE A 15 20.13 15.91 -14.85
N LEU A 16 20.55 15.31 -13.73
CA LEU A 16 20.89 16.05 -12.51
C LEU A 16 22.05 17.01 -12.73
N ASN A 17 23.08 16.58 -13.46
CA ASN A 17 24.21 17.42 -13.84
C ASN A 17 23.77 18.60 -14.73
N LYS A 18 22.91 18.35 -15.73
CA LYS A 18 22.34 19.40 -16.59
C LYS A 18 21.49 20.41 -15.82
N MET A 19 20.76 19.97 -14.81
CA MET A 19 19.91 20.81 -13.97
C MET A 19 20.67 21.48 -12.82
N ASN A 20 21.98 21.20 -12.66
CA ASN A 20 22.80 21.66 -11.55
C ASN A 20 22.20 21.32 -10.17
N VAL A 21 21.56 20.15 -10.05
CA VAL A 21 20.92 19.67 -8.82
C VAL A 21 21.76 18.57 -8.20
N GLN A 22 22.10 18.73 -6.91
CA GLN A 22 22.82 17.70 -6.17
C GLN A 22 21.90 16.51 -5.87
N THR A 23 22.46 15.29 -5.98
CA THR A 23 21.78 14.06 -5.55
C THR A 23 21.51 14.08 -4.06
N ALA A 24 20.26 13.80 -3.65
CA ALA A 24 19.95 13.58 -2.24
C ALA A 24 20.73 12.37 -1.71
N LEU A 25 21.43 12.53 -0.58
CA LEU A 25 22.31 11.51 -0.01
C LEU A 25 21.58 10.18 0.26
N LYS A 26 20.37 10.27 0.84
CA LYS A 26 19.48 9.15 1.12
C LYS A 26 18.05 9.64 1.05
N SER A 27 17.19 8.88 0.38
CA SER A 27 15.74 9.13 0.38
C SER A 27 14.97 7.83 0.44
N GLU A 28 13.94 7.76 1.27
CA GLU A 28 13.02 6.63 1.25
C GLU A 28 12.03 6.82 0.12
N LYS A 29 12.04 5.88 -0.82
CA LYS A 29 11.11 5.88 -1.96
C LYS A 29 10.41 4.54 -2.09
N LEU A 30 9.19 4.60 -2.62
CA LEU A 30 8.44 3.44 -3.08
C LEU A 30 8.72 3.28 -4.58
N VAL A 31 9.66 2.40 -4.91
CA VAL A 31 10.07 2.14 -6.30
C VAL A 31 10.15 0.63 -6.56
N PRO A 32 9.83 0.19 -7.79
CA PRO A 32 10.07 -1.19 -8.18
C PRO A 32 11.56 -1.50 -8.09
N ASN A 33 11.91 -2.65 -7.55
CA ASN A 33 13.29 -3.11 -7.42
C ASN A 33 13.35 -4.63 -7.36
N LEU A 34 14.44 -5.18 -7.89
CA LEU A 34 14.73 -6.61 -7.96
C LEU A 34 15.55 -7.11 -6.76
N CYS A 35 15.69 -6.29 -5.71
CA CYS A 35 16.42 -6.69 -4.52
C CYS A 35 15.70 -7.81 -3.77
N ASN A 36 16.49 -8.65 -3.08
CA ASN A 36 15.99 -9.71 -2.21
C ASN A 36 15.03 -9.14 -1.15
N LYS A 37 13.88 -9.79 -0.98
CA LYS A 37 12.88 -9.41 0.01
C LYS A 37 13.07 -10.24 1.27
N GLN A 38 13.27 -9.57 2.41
CA GLN A 38 13.40 -10.20 3.72
C GLN A 38 12.17 -9.87 4.57
N ASN A 39 11.69 -10.83 5.37
CA ASN A 39 10.51 -10.67 6.24
C ASN A 39 9.27 -10.09 5.52
N TYR A 40 9.12 -10.37 4.23
CA TYR A 40 8.07 -9.77 3.41
C TYR A 40 6.72 -10.45 3.66
N VAL A 41 5.72 -9.65 4.01
CA VAL A 41 4.36 -10.12 4.26
C VAL A 41 3.58 -10.03 2.96
N LEU A 42 2.99 -11.15 2.53
CA LEU A 42 2.29 -11.24 1.26
C LEU A 42 1.13 -12.25 1.33
N HIS A 43 0.11 -12.02 0.50
CA HIS A 43 -1.04 -12.90 0.40
C HIS A 43 -0.71 -14.15 -0.45
N TYR A 44 -1.29 -15.30 -0.12
CA TYR A 44 -0.94 -16.58 -0.77
C TYR A 44 -1.13 -16.59 -2.30
N ARG A 45 -2.10 -15.83 -2.82
CA ARG A 45 -2.32 -15.72 -4.29
C ARG A 45 -1.14 -15.03 -4.97
N ASN A 46 -0.66 -13.93 -4.39
CA ASN A 46 0.52 -13.23 -4.88
C ASN A 46 1.77 -14.10 -4.71
N PHE A 47 1.84 -14.88 -3.63
CA PHE A 47 2.92 -15.84 -3.44
C PHE A 47 3.05 -16.81 -4.61
N LYS A 48 1.94 -17.49 -4.95
CA LYS A 48 1.88 -18.45 -6.06
C LYS A 48 2.31 -17.81 -7.36
N LEU A 49 1.82 -16.59 -7.63
CA LEU A 49 2.23 -15.82 -8.80
C LEU A 49 3.75 -15.56 -8.80
N TYR A 50 4.31 -15.06 -7.70
CA TYR A 50 5.74 -14.75 -7.65
C TYR A 50 6.63 -15.98 -7.83
N ILE A 51 6.25 -17.14 -7.27
CA ILE A 51 6.95 -18.40 -7.52
C ILE A 51 6.90 -18.75 -9.01
N SER A 52 5.74 -18.62 -9.68
CA SER A 52 5.62 -18.88 -11.13
C SER A 52 6.47 -17.93 -11.98
N LEU A 53 6.70 -16.70 -11.51
CA LEU A 53 7.57 -15.72 -12.16
C LEU A 53 9.07 -15.92 -11.85
N GLY A 54 9.43 -16.95 -11.09
CA GLY A 54 10.83 -17.30 -10.80
C GLY A 54 11.38 -16.79 -9.46
N LEU A 55 10.52 -16.26 -8.57
CA LEU A 55 10.95 -15.91 -7.22
C LEU A 55 11.36 -17.18 -6.46
N LYS A 56 12.59 -17.20 -5.91
CA LYS A 56 13.08 -18.32 -5.10
C LYS A 56 12.77 -18.09 -3.63
N LEU A 57 11.99 -19.00 -3.03
CA LEU A 57 11.72 -19.00 -1.60
C LEU A 57 12.94 -19.56 -0.83
N THR A 58 13.41 -18.81 0.17
CA THR A 58 14.49 -19.27 1.06
C THR A 58 13.96 -19.79 2.39
N LYS A 59 13.09 -19.03 3.08
CA LYS A 59 12.55 -19.38 4.39
C LYS A 59 11.15 -18.80 4.61
N ILE A 60 10.26 -19.58 5.23
CA ILE A 60 8.95 -19.12 5.71
C ILE A 60 9.07 -18.84 7.21
N HIS A 61 8.74 -17.62 7.63
CA HIS A 61 8.84 -17.21 9.03
C HIS A 61 7.53 -17.37 9.81
N ARG A 62 6.39 -17.04 9.19
CA ARG A 62 5.06 -17.03 9.81
C ARG A 62 4.00 -17.35 8.76
N VAL A 63 2.94 -18.04 9.16
CA VAL A 63 1.78 -18.34 8.32
C VAL A 63 0.51 -17.97 9.08
N MET A 64 -0.40 -17.27 8.41
CA MET A 64 -1.73 -16.96 8.93
C MET A 64 -2.77 -17.64 8.05
N LYS A 65 -3.63 -18.48 8.64
CA LYS A 65 -4.73 -19.16 7.95
C LYS A 65 -6.03 -18.48 8.31
N PHE A 66 -6.89 -18.27 7.32
CA PHE A 66 -8.20 -17.65 7.48
C PHE A 66 -9.14 -18.14 6.39
N THR A 67 -10.44 -18.07 6.65
CA THR A 67 -11.49 -18.33 5.65
C THR A 67 -11.85 -17.02 4.93
N GLN A 68 -12.12 -17.12 3.63
CA GLN A 68 -12.47 -15.98 2.79
C GLN A 68 -13.90 -16.13 2.30
N HIS A 69 -14.71 -15.09 2.48
CA HIS A 69 -16.08 -15.01 1.96
C HIS A 69 -16.29 -13.67 1.24
N CYS A 70 -17.13 -13.66 0.22
CA CYS A 70 -17.46 -12.45 -0.55
C CYS A 70 -18.58 -11.63 0.12
N TRP A 71 -18.46 -11.35 1.42
CA TRP A 71 -19.51 -10.72 2.22
C TRP A 71 -19.87 -9.30 1.78
N LEU A 72 -18.95 -8.58 1.13
CA LEU A 72 -19.18 -7.21 0.63
C LEU A 72 -19.73 -7.17 -0.82
N LYS A 73 -19.91 -8.35 -1.45
CA LYS A 73 -20.30 -8.45 -2.87
C LYS A 73 -21.63 -7.75 -3.15
N ASP A 74 -22.65 -8.02 -2.34
CA ASP A 74 -23.99 -7.49 -2.60
C ASP A 74 -24.04 -5.97 -2.45
N TYR A 75 -23.31 -5.41 -1.48
CA TYR A 75 -23.15 -3.97 -1.30
C TYR A 75 -22.45 -3.31 -2.49
N ILE A 76 -21.34 -3.88 -2.95
CA ILE A 76 -20.58 -3.34 -4.11
C ILE A 76 -21.44 -3.40 -5.36
N ASN A 77 -22.15 -4.51 -5.58
CA ASN A 77 -23.03 -4.70 -6.72
C ASN A 77 -24.16 -3.68 -6.70
N PHE A 78 -24.80 -3.50 -5.55
CA PHE A 78 -25.85 -2.49 -5.37
C PHE A 78 -25.36 -1.10 -5.77
N ASN A 79 -24.25 -0.63 -5.19
CA ASN A 79 -23.72 0.70 -5.53
C ASN A 79 -23.29 0.82 -7.00
N THR A 80 -22.85 -0.28 -7.62
CA THR A 80 -22.46 -0.30 -9.03
C THR A 80 -23.68 -0.17 -9.94
N GLU A 81 -24.77 -0.85 -9.65
CA GLU A 81 -26.04 -0.71 -10.38
C GLU A 81 -26.65 0.68 -10.16
N GLN A 82 -26.68 1.17 -8.92
CA GLN A 82 -27.16 2.53 -8.65
C GLN A 82 -26.33 3.59 -9.39
N ARG A 83 -25.00 3.41 -9.48
CA ARG A 83 -24.12 4.28 -10.27
C ARG A 83 -24.43 4.22 -11.78
N LYS A 84 -24.84 3.07 -12.29
CA LYS A 84 -25.26 2.89 -13.69
C LYS A 84 -26.58 3.60 -13.98
N HIS A 85 -27.52 3.58 -13.02
CA HIS A 85 -28.83 4.24 -13.14
C HIS A 85 -28.80 5.75 -12.84
N ALA A 86 -27.74 6.25 -12.20
CA ALA A 86 -27.57 7.66 -11.89
C ALA A 86 -27.60 8.54 -13.15
N LYS A 87 -28.41 9.61 -13.12
CA LYS A 87 -28.58 10.54 -14.24
C LYS A 87 -27.62 11.71 -14.15
N THR A 88 -27.30 12.13 -12.93
CA THR A 88 -26.44 13.29 -12.67
C THR A 88 -24.99 12.87 -12.44
N ALA A 89 -24.05 13.78 -12.71
CA ALA A 89 -22.64 13.57 -12.38
C ALA A 89 -22.43 13.41 -10.87
N PHE A 90 -23.18 14.18 -10.06
CA PHE A 90 -23.13 14.12 -8.60
C PHE A 90 -23.49 12.73 -8.05
N GLU A 91 -24.61 12.14 -8.49
CA GLU A 91 -25.03 10.81 -8.04
C GLU A 91 -24.01 9.73 -8.43
N LYS A 92 -23.43 9.84 -9.64
CA LYS A 92 -22.39 8.90 -10.10
C LYS A 92 -21.15 8.95 -9.20
N ASP A 93 -20.74 10.14 -8.81
CA ASP A 93 -19.61 10.34 -7.91
C ASP A 93 -19.93 9.92 -6.47
N PHE A 94 -21.17 10.11 -6.03
CA PHE A 94 -21.64 9.66 -4.72
C PHE A 94 -21.55 8.12 -4.57
N PHE A 95 -22.12 7.34 -5.50
CA PHE A 95 -22.05 5.88 -5.43
C PHE A 95 -20.62 5.33 -5.60
N LYS A 96 -19.78 6.02 -6.39
CA LYS A 96 -18.35 5.72 -6.47
C LYS A 96 -17.67 5.96 -5.12
N LEU A 97 -17.97 7.08 -4.47
CA LEU A 97 -17.41 7.43 -3.17
C LEU A 97 -17.79 6.39 -2.10
N LEU A 98 -19.02 5.90 -2.09
CA LEU A 98 -19.47 4.89 -1.12
C LEU A 98 -18.64 3.59 -1.19
N ASN A 99 -18.31 3.13 -2.39
CA ASN A 99 -17.44 1.95 -2.56
C ASN A 99 -16.00 2.24 -2.11
N ASN A 100 -15.46 3.40 -2.47
CA ASN A 100 -14.09 3.80 -2.07
C ASN A 100 -13.97 4.03 -0.56
N ALA A 101 -15.00 4.61 0.06
CA ALA A 101 -15.04 4.91 1.48
C ALA A 101 -15.02 3.63 2.32
N VAL A 102 -15.80 2.61 1.94
CA VAL A 102 -15.77 1.31 2.62
C VAL A 102 -14.39 0.67 2.53
N TYR A 103 -13.76 0.68 1.35
CA TYR A 103 -12.39 0.16 1.20
C TYR A 103 -11.41 0.88 2.15
N GLY A 104 -11.38 2.21 2.12
CA GLY A 104 -10.53 3.00 3.01
C GLY A 104 -10.81 2.73 4.50
N LYS A 105 -12.09 2.59 4.86
CA LYS A 105 -12.52 2.32 6.23
C LYS A 105 -12.03 0.98 6.74
N THR A 106 -12.06 -0.06 5.90
CA THR A 106 -11.58 -1.41 6.26
C THR A 106 -10.06 -1.48 6.43
N MET A 107 -9.31 -0.58 5.79
CA MET A 107 -7.85 -0.48 5.90
C MET A 107 -7.40 0.45 7.03
N GLU A 108 -8.34 1.09 7.74
CA GLU A 108 -8.02 2.06 8.76
C GLU A 108 -7.45 1.39 10.03
N ASN A 109 -6.30 1.86 10.49
CA ASN A 109 -5.75 1.44 11.77
C ASN A 109 -6.44 2.18 12.93
N LEU A 110 -7.38 1.50 13.59
CA LEU A 110 -8.14 2.05 14.72
C LEU A 110 -7.26 2.52 15.88
N ARG A 111 -6.07 1.93 16.09
CA ARG A 111 -5.17 2.31 17.20
C ARG A 111 -4.64 3.74 17.05
N ASN A 112 -4.60 4.26 15.83
CA ASN A 112 -4.14 5.63 15.58
C ASN A 112 -5.19 6.69 15.92
N ARG A 113 -6.45 6.30 16.19
CA ARG A 113 -7.50 7.25 16.58
C ARG A 113 -7.36 7.73 18.02
N VAL A 114 -6.68 6.96 18.87
CA VAL A 114 -6.55 7.27 20.29
C VAL A 114 -5.06 7.34 20.62
N LYS A 115 -4.61 8.50 21.10
CA LYS A 115 -3.27 8.65 21.64
C LYS A 115 -3.29 8.24 23.10
N VAL A 116 -2.77 7.04 23.38
CA VAL A 116 -2.61 6.55 24.76
C VAL A 116 -1.16 6.77 25.17
N ASP A 117 -0.92 7.81 25.97
CA ASP A 117 0.39 8.08 26.57
C ASP A 117 0.43 7.44 27.97
N ILE A 118 1.27 6.43 28.16
CA ILE A 118 1.50 5.86 29.49
C ILE A 118 2.59 6.69 30.17
N VAL A 119 2.19 7.49 31.16
CA VAL A 119 3.10 8.35 31.90
C VAL A 119 3.51 7.70 33.21
N GLN A 120 4.82 7.51 33.40
CA GLN A 120 5.40 6.96 34.64
C GLN A 120 5.97 8.02 35.58
N THR A 121 5.92 9.31 35.21
CA THR A 121 6.54 10.40 35.97
C THR A 121 5.63 11.63 36.00
N LYS A 122 5.42 12.22 37.19
CA LYS A 122 4.52 13.39 37.39
C LYS A 122 4.83 14.60 36.50
N LYS A 123 6.07 14.75 36.00
CA LYS A 123 6.47 15.86 35.11
C LYS A 123 5.90 15.78 33.68
N ARG A 124 5.40 14.62 33.26
CA ARG A 124 4.87 14.39 31.90
C ARG A 124 3.35 14.10 31.89
N ALA A 125 2.72 14.09 33.07
CA ALA A 125 1.27 13.94 33.23
C ALA A 125 0.64 15.32 33.16
#